data_AF-A0A952EE99-F1
#
_entry.id   AF-A0A952EE99-F1
#
_cell.length_a   1.000
_cell.length_b   1.000
_cell.length_c   1.000
_cell.angle_alpha   90.00
_cell.angle_beta   90.00
_cell.angle_gamma   90.00
#
_symmetry.space_group_name_H-M   'P 1'
#
loop_
_entity.id
_entity.type
_entity.pdbx_description
1 polymer ?
#
loop_
_entity_poly.entity_id
_entity_poly.type
_entity_poly.pdbx_seq_one_letter_code
_entity_poly.pdbx_strand_id
1 'polypeptide(L)'
;LAAYNGGVPDSIDELLTLQGVGRKTANLVVTVGYGKPGICVDTHVHRISNRWGYVKTRTPEETEQALRRKLPTRYWVTFNDLLVPFGQHLCQPVSPYCSRCKLAQYCDRAGVTKSR
;
A
#
# COMPACT_ATOMS: atom_id res chain seq x y z
N LEU A 1 -22.22 20.66 1.45
CA LEU A 1 -21.29 21.80 1.56
C LEU A 1 -21.47 22.63 2.84
N ALA A 2 -22.65 22.66 3.48
CA ALA A 2 -22.85 23.38 4.75
C ALA A 2 -22.02 22.82 5.95
N ALA A 3 -21.67 21.53 5.95
CA ALA A 3 -21.00 20.88 7.08
C ALA A 3 -19.50 21.19 7.22
N TYR A 4 -18.83 21.73 6.19
CA TYR A 4 -17.38 21.96 6.19
C TYR A 4 -17.00 23.44 6.09
N ASN A 5 -17.94 24.36 6.32
CA ASN A 5 -17.74 25.81 6.34
C ASN A 5 -16.97 26.37 5.12
N GLY A 6 -17.19 25.79 3.93
CA GLY A 6 -16.50 26.16 2.70
C GLY A 6 -15.12 25.53 2.49
N GLY A 7 -14.59 24.80 3.48
CA GLY A 7 -13.36 24.02 3.36
C GLY A 7 -13.59 22.64 2.73
N VAL A 8 -12.60 22.15 1.98
CA VAL A 8 -12.57 20.76 1.55
C VAL A 8 -12.05 19.90 2.74
N PRO A 9 -12.63 18.72 3.02
CA PRO A 9 -12.12 17.85 4.07
C PRO A 9 -10.75 17.26 3.71
N ASP A 10 -9.90 17.04 4.71
CA ASP A 10 -8.54 16.52 4.51
C ASP A 10 -8.40 15.02 4.89
N SER A 11 -9.54 14.36 5.10
CA SER A 11 -9.68 12.94 5.42
C SER A 11 -10.36 12.18 4.28
N ILE A 12 -9.86 10.99 3.94
CA ILE A 12 -10.45 10.14 2.89
C ILE A 12 -11.89 9.74 3.26
N ASP A 13 -12.11 9.37 4.52
CA ASP A 13 -13.43 8.89 4.97
C ASP A 13 -14.47 10.01 4.90
N GLU A 14 -14.08 11.25 5.24
CA GLU A 14 -14.93 12.43 5.10
C GLU A 14 -15.18 12.78 3.64
N LEU A 15 -14.15 12.72 2.80
CA LEU A 15 -14.28 12.96 1.36
C LEU A 15 -15.19 11.94 0.68
N LEU A 16 -15.19 10.68 1.12
CA LEU A 16 -16.09 9.63 0.63
C LEU A 16 -17.57 9.89 0.98
N THR A 17 -17.86 10.76 1.94
CA THR A 17 -19.25 11.17 2.23
C THR A 17 -19.79 12.18 1.21
N LEU A 18 -18.93 12.78 0.38
CA LEU A 18 -19.34 13.76 -0.62
C LEU A 18 -19.88 13.06 -1.88
N GLN A 19 -21.07 13.46 -2.31
CA GLN A 19 -21.70 12.91 -3.51
C GLN A 19 -20.81 13.15 -4.75
N GLY A 20 -20.49 12.08 -5.48
CA GLY A 20 -19.61 12.12 -6.65
C GLY A 20 -18.12 11.94 -6.35
N VAL A 21 -17.72 11.86 -5.07
CA VAL A 21 -16.32 11.63 -4.67
C VAL A 21 -16.09 10.16 -4.40
N GLY A 22 -15.45 9.48 -5.35
CA GLY A 22 -14.94 8.12 -5.18
C GLY A 22 -13.59 8.09 -4.44
N ARG A 23 -13.19 6.90 -3.99
CA ARG A 23 -11.93 6.70 -3.23
C ARG A 23 -10.69 7.21 -3.95
N LYS A 24 -10.65 7.09 -5.29
CA LYS A 24 -9.56 7.64 -6.11
C LYS A 24 -9.47 9.16 -6.02
N THR A 25 -10.62 9.84 -6.14
CA THR A 25 -10.71 11.31 -6.02
C THR A 25 -10.34 11.77 -4.62
N ALA A 26 -10.86 11.08 -3.58
CA ALA A 26 -10.52 11.37 -2.19
C ALA A 26 -9.00 11.25 -1.93
N ASN A 27 -8.37 10.19 -2.44
CA ASN A 27 -6.93 10.00 -2.35
C ASN A 27 -6.14 11.12 -3.02
N LEU A 28 -6.57 11.60 -4.19
CA LEU A 28 -5.89 12.71 -4.88
C LEU A 28 -5.99 14.02 -4.09
N VAL A 29 -7.16 14.33 -3.53
CA VAL A 29 -7.35 15.54 -2.70
C VAL A 29 -6.44 15.49 -1.48
N VAL A 30 -6.39 14.37 -0.78
CA VAL A 30 -5.55 14.19 0.42
C VAL A 30 -4.06 14.22 0.10
N THR A 31 -3.62 13.51 -0.94
CA THR A 31 -2.19 13.39 -1.25
C THR A 31 -1.64 14.58 -2.01
N VAL A 32 -2.34 15.05 -3.04
CA VAL A 32 -1.90 16.17 -3.90
C VAL A 32 -2.38 17.51 -3.32
N GLY A 33 -3.65 17.59 -2.93
CA GLY A 33 -4.25 18.84 -2.43
C GLY A 33 -3.75 19.25 -1.04
N TYR A 34 -3.57 18.29 -0.14
CA TYR A 34 -3.10 18.54 1.23
C TYR A 34 -1.64 18.13 1.48
N GLY A 35 -0.95 17.58 0.48
CA GLY A 35 0.44 17.11 0.64
C GLY A 35 0.58 15.99 1.68
N LYS A 36 -0.52 15.31 2.04
CA LYS A 36 -0.46 14.27 3.07
C LYS A 36 0.19 13.02 2.49
N PRO A 37 1.05 12.33 3.26
CA PRO A 37 1.64 11.09 2.80
C PRO A 37 0.52 10.09 2.47
N GLY A 38 0.63 9.45 1.30
CA GLY A 38 -0.26 8.37 0.86
C GLY A 38 0.56 7.14 0.52
N ILE A 39 0.02 5.96 0.82
CA ILE A 39 0.64 4.70 0.41
C ILE A 39 0.03 4.31 -0.93
N CYS A 40 0.81 4.38 -2.01
CA CYS A 40 0.38 3.85 -3.29
C CYS A 40 0.60 2.33 -3.29
N VAL A 41 -0.50 1.57 -3.17
CA VAL A 41 -0.45 0.11 -3.23
C VAL A 41 -0.64 -0.34 -4.67
N ASP A 42 0.44 -0.75 -5.30
CA ASP A 42 0.41 -1.43 -6.60
C ASP A 42 0.46 -2.97 -6.42
N THR A 43 0.60 -3.69 -7.53
CA THR A 43 0.67 -5.16 -7.51
C THR A 43 1.91 -5.70 -6.80
N HIS A 44 3.02 -4.95 -6.77
CA HIS A 44 4.24 -5.33 -6.05
C HIS A 44 4.04 -5.16 -4.56
N VAL A 45 3.60 -3.97 -4.13
CA VAL A 45 3.33 -3.66 -2.73
C VAL A 45 2.31 -4.64 -2.14
N HIS A 46 1.20 -4.86 -2.84
CA HIS A 46 0.16 -5.80 -2.41
C HIS A 46 0.72 -7.22 -2.26
N ARG A 47 1.33 -7.77 -3.32
CA ARG A 47 1.85 -9.14 -3.31
C ARG A 47 2.93 -9.34 -2.25
N ILE A 48 3.91 -8.44 -2.20
CA ILE A 48 5.10 -8.60 -1.36
C ILE A 48 4.74 -8.43 0.11
N SER A 49 3.92 -7.43 0.45
CA SER A 49 3.49 -7.20 1.84
C SER A 49 2.69 -8.38 2.40
N ASN A 50 1.82 -8.99 1.57
CA ASN A 50 1.09 -10.20 1.96
C ASN A 50 2.02 -11.44 2.01
N ARG A 51 2.93 -11.58 1.05
CA ARG A 51 3.89 -12.70 1.01
C ARG A 51 4.85 -12.70 2.20
N TRP A 52 5.29 -11.53 2.64
CA TRP A 52 6.09 -11.38 3.85
C TRP A 52 5.30 -11.70 5.12
N GLY A 53 3.97 -11.75 5.06
CA GLY A 53 3.12 -11.87 6.26
C GLY A 53 2.97 -10.56 7.05
N TYR A 54 3.56 -9.47 6.54
CA TYR A 54 3.49 -8.15 7.19
C TYR A 54 2.03 -7.66 7.30
N VAL A 55 1.25 -7.93 6.26
CA VAL A 55 -0.22 -7.77 6.24
C VAL A 55 -0.87 -9.06 5.76
N LYS A 56 -2.16 -9.24 6.06
CA LYS A 56 -2.99 -10.36 5.58
C LYS A 56 -4.30 -9.79 5.05
N THR A 57 -4.39 -9.65 3.74
CA THR A 57 -5.44 -8.89 3.05
C THR A 57 -5.73 -9.50 1.69
N ARG A 58 -6.93 -9.25 1.16
CA ARG A 58 -7.41 -9.83 -0.11
C ARG A 58 -7.41 -8.82 -1.24
N THR A 59 -7.50 -7.53 -0.93
CA THR A 59 -7.53 -6.46 -1.94
C THR A 59 -6.43 -5.42 -1.71
N PRO A 60 -6.02 -4.68 -2.75
CA PRO A 60 -5.07 -3.56 -2.60
C PRO A 60 -5.55 -2.50 -1.61
N GLU A 61 -6.85 -2.22 -1.56
CA GLU A 61 -7.44 -1.24 -0.64
C GLU A 61 -7.31 -1.69 0.82
N GLU A 62 -7.56 -2.98 1.09
CA GLU A 62 -7.33 -3.55 2.41
C GLU A 62 -5.85 -3.48 2.80
N THR A 63 -4.95 -3.77 1.85
CA THR A 63 -3.51 -3.62 2.06
C THR A 63 -3.14 -2.18 2.39
N GLU A 64 -3.68 -1.19 1.67
CA GLU A 64 -3.40 0.21 1.93
C GLU A 64 -3.77 0.58 3.36
N GLN A 65 -4.99 0.23 3.79
CA GLN A 65 -5.45 0.50 5.14
C GLN A 65 -4.62 -0.23 6.20
N ALA A 66 -4.24 -1.50 5.94
CA ALA A 66 -3.40 -2.26 6.85
C ALA A 66 -1.99 -1.67 6.97
N LEU A 67 -1.40 -1.22 5.85
CA LEU A 67 -0.12 -0.54 5.83
C LEU A 67 -0.19 0.82 6.53
N ARG A 68 -1.25 1.61 6.33
CA ARG A 68 -1.43 2.88 7.05
C ARG A 68 -1.44 2.70 8.58
N ARG A 69 -1.96 1.57 9.07
CA ARG A 69 -1.98 1.24 10.50
C ARG A 69 -0.65 0.72 11.06
N LYS A 70 0.16 0.04 10.24
CA LYS A 70 1.41 -0.63 10.68
C LYS A 70 2.70 0.07 10.27
N LEU A 71 2.77 0.59 9.06
CA LEU A 71 3.96 1.19 8.48
C LEU A 71 4.13 2.62 8.99
N PRO A 72 5.28 3.00 9.56
CA PRO A 72 5.54 4.37 9.96
C PRO A 72 5.39 5.35 8.78
N THR A 73 4.73 6.49 8.99
CA THR A 73 4.39 7.51 7.98
C THR A 73 5.59 7.97 7.14
N ARG A 74 6.77 8.06 7.76
CA ARG A 74 8.04 8.42 7.08
C ARG A 74 8.40 7.51 5.91
N TYR A 75 7.90 6.27 5.88
CA TYR A 75 8.20 5.32 4.82
C TYR A 75 7.15 5.26 3.71
N TRP A 76 5.98 5.88 3.88
CA TRP A 76 4.83 5.66 2.99
C TRP A 76 5.13 5.92 1.52
N VAL A 77 5.91 6.97 1.23
CA VAL A 77 6.35 7.32 -0.13
C VAL A 77 7.41 6.32 -0.62
N THR A 78 8.50 6.16 0.15
CA THR A 78 9.64 5.30 -0.23
C THR A 78 9.30 3.82 -0.32
N PHE A 79 8.22 3.37 0.32
CA PHE A 79 7.88 1.95 0.39
C PHE A 79 7.55 1.38 -1.00
N ASN A 80 6.85 2.15 -1.84
CA ASN A 80 6.57 1.74 -3.21
C ASN A 80 7.85 1.66 -4.04
N ASP A 81 8.67 2.73 -4.01
CA ASP A 81 9.93 2.83 -4.75
C ASP A 81 10.91 1.69 -4.43
N LEU A 82 10.90 1.19 -3.19
CA LEU A 82 11.71 0.05 -2.77
C LEU A 82 11.13 -1.29 -3.24
N LEU A 83 9.81 -1.45 -3.18
CA LEU A 83 9.14 -2.72 -3.44
C LEU A 83 9.00 -3.06 -4.92
N VAL A 84 8.90 -2.06 -5.80
CA VAL A 84 8.87 -2.27 -7.25
C VAL A 84 10.13 -3.01 -7.74
N PRO A 85 11.36 -2.49 -7.60
CA PRO A 85 12.56 -3.17 -8.06
C PRO A 85 12.81 -4.48 -7.30
N PHE A 86 12.49 -4.53 -6.00
CA PHE A 86 12.58 -5.76 -5.22
C PHE A 86 11.66 -6.86 -5.79
N GLY A 87 10.44 -6.50 -6.16
CA GLY A 87 9.47 -7.41 -6.76
C GLY A 87 9.79 -7.85 -8.17
N GLN A 88 10.49 -7.03 -8.95
CA GLN A 88 10.91 -7.33 -10.31
C GLN A 88 12.14 -8.25 -10.34
N HIS A 89 13.12 -8.01 -9.47
CA HIS A 89 14.41 -8.69 -9.54
C HIS A 89 14.61 -9.83 -8.53
N LEU A 90 13.86 -9.85 -7.42
CA LEU A 90 14.04 -10.83 -6.35
C LEU A 90 12.74 -11.56 -5.99
N CYS A 91 11.72 -10.82 -5.56
CA CYS A 91 10.44 -11.34 -5.11
C CYS A 91 9.43 -11.46 -6.26
N GLN A 92 9.85 -12.17 -7.30
CA GLN A 92 9.08 -12.37 -8.52
C GLN A 92 7.74 -13.09 -8.24
N PRO A 93 6.70 -12.85 -9.05
CA PRO A 93 5.40 -13.48 -8.85
C PRO A 93 5.50 -15.00 -8.92
N VAL A 94 6.25 -15.53 -9.87
CA VAL A 94 6.51 -16.96 -10.08
C VAL A 94 7.95 -17.27 -9.71
N SER A 95 8.16 -18.28 -8.86
CA SER A 95 9.49 -18.77 -8.45
C SER A 95 10.47 -17.67 -7.99
N PRO A 96 10.14 -16.91 -6.92
CA PRO A 96 11.02 -15.88 -6.38
C PRO A 96 12.37 -16.45 -5.92
N TYR A 97 13.41 -15.61 -5.95
CA TYR A 97 14.78 -15.93 -5.52
C TYR A 97 14.91 -15.83 -3.99
N CYS A 98 14.18 -16.67 -3.26
CA CYS A 98 14.21 -16.76 -1.81
C CYS A 98 15.60 -17.10 -1.26
N SER A 99 16.40 -17.93 -1.94
CA SER A 99 17.77 -18.28 -1.51
C SER A 99 18.71 -17.08 -1.44
N ARG A 100 18.46 -16.05 -2.25
CA ARG A 100 19.22 -14.80 -2.30
C ARG A 100 18.59 -13.68 -1.47
N CYS A 101 17.44 -13.94 -0.84
CA CYS A 101 16.67 -12.94 -0.13
C CYS A 101 17.14 -12.80 1.31
N LYS A 102 17.73 -11.64 1.66
CA LYS A 102 18.15 -11.33 3.03
C LYS A 102 16.99 -11.25 4.03
N LEU A 103 15.77 -11.07 3.52
CA LEU A 103 14.54 -11.02 4.32
C LEU A 103 13.88 -12.40 4.45
N ALA A 104 14.47 -13.47 3.90
CA ALA A 104 13.85 -14.80 3.90
C ALA A 104 13.51 -15.33 5.30
N GLN A 105 14.36 -15.02 6.29
CA GLN A 105 14.15 -15.41 7.69
C GLN A 105 12.97 -14.68 8.38
N TYR A 106 12.58 -13.50 7.87
CA TYR A 106 11.48 -12.69 8.38
C TYR A 106 10.22 -12.78 7.50
N CYS A 107 10.23 -13.67 6.51
CA CYS A 107 9.20 -13.78 5.50
C CYS A 107 8.38 -15.04 5.75
N ASP A 108 7.07 -14.89 5.92
CA ASP A 108 6.14 -16.02 6.03
C ASP A 108 6.07 -16.86 4.75
N ARG A 109 6.59 -16.34 3.63
CA ARG A 109 6.55 -16.96 2.30
C ARG A 109 5.11 -17.33 1.89
N ALA A 110 4.14 -16.55 2.33
CA ALA A 110 2.72 -16.83 2.09
C ALA A 110 2.43 -16.89 0.58
N GLY A 111 1.77 -17.98 0.16
CA GLY A 111 1.46 -18.24 -1.25
C GLY A 111 2.65 -18.60 -2.14
N VAL A 112 3.85 -18.83 -1.59
CA VAL A 112 5.03 -19.28 -2.36
C VAL A 112 5.08 -20.81 -2.38
N THR A 113 4.70 -21.41 -3.51
CA THR A 113 4.74 -22.88 -3.70
C THR A 113 6.04 -23.37 -4.30
N LYS A 114 6.73 -22.54 -5.09
CA LYS A 114 8.04 -22.81 -5.68
C LYS A 114 8.93 -21.59 -5.51
N SER A 115 10.22 -21.79 -5.28
CA SER A 115 11.21 -20.71 -5.15
C SER A 115 12.58 -21.19 -5.61
N ARG A 116 13.42 -20.24 -5.99
CA ARG A 116 14.86 -20.42 -6.22
C ARG A 116 15.65 -19.85 -5.05
#